data_AF-A0A6J1HH97-F1
#
_entry.id   AF-A0A6J1HH97-F1
#
_cell.length_a   1.000
_cell.length_b   1.000
_cell.length_c   1.000
_cell.angle_alpha   90.00
_cell.angle_beta   90.00
_cell.angle_gamma   90.00
#
_symmetry.space_group_name_H-M   'P 1'
#
loop_
_entity.id
_entity.type
_entity.pdbx_description
1 polymer ?
#
loop_
_entity_poly.entity_id
_entity_poly.type
_entity_poly.pdbx_seq_one_letter_code
_entity_poly.pdbx_strand_id
1 'polypeptide(L)'
;MGKKQHSKDRLFITKTEWATEWGGAKSKDNQTPFKRLPFYCCALTFTPFEDPVCTADGSIFEIMNIIPYIRKYGKNPVTGAPLKQEDLIPLIFHKNSEGEFQCPVLNKVFTEFTHIVAIKTTGNVFCYEAIKELNIKTKNWKELLTDEPFSREDIITIQNPTALDSKVLLDFDHVKKSLKVDNEELQKMKSDPTYNINVSGDIKQMLKELGTEEGRQTALHGGGGGKAQKERAAALAAILEARSRIKENSKENAKGEETPTQAFSIVDAASASVHGRSAAAAKAAPSEKTAARIAMHMAGERAPVNAKMVKSRYTTGAASRSFTSTSYDPVTKNEHEYIKVEKNPKKKGYVQLHTTHGDLNIELHCDITPRACENFITLCENGYYNGVAFHRSIRNFMIQGGDPTGTGRGGESIWGKPFKDELNSKLLHSGRGIVSMANSGPHTNGSQFFILYKSANHLNFKHTVFGGVVGGLTALAAMEKVPVDDNDRPLEEIKITSVTVFVNPYSEPDEEEENKQKDEKNVEDEENDKVGSWYSNPGTGVAENGAAGGGVGKYLKARNTQSKPPAVDASLGATTSTKKRTAAGEFKDFSSW
;
A
#
# COMPACT_ATOMS: atom_id res chain seq x y z
N MET A 1 -23.17 -51.61 24.07
CA MET A 1 -22.59 -52.74 24.82
C MET A 1 -21.25 -53.09 24.17
N GLY A 2 -20.10 -53.19 24.84
CA GLY A 2 -19.85 -53.13 26.27
C GLY A 2 -18.35 -53.06 26.61
N LYS A 3 -18.13 -52.81 27.92
CA LYS A 3 -17.00 -53.23 28.76
C LYS A 3 -15.58 -52.82 28.35
N LYS A 4 -15.20 -51.57 28.63
CA LYS A 4 -13.92 -51.23 29.29
C LYS A 4 -14.10 -49.97 30.15
N GLN A 5 -14.91 -50.11 31.19
CA GLN A 5 -14.98 -49.16 32.29
C GLN A 5 -14.16 -49.75 33.45
N HIS A 6 -13.31 -48.91 34.04
CA HIS A 6 -12.41 -49.14 35.18
C HIS A 6 -11.11 -49.91 34.93
N SER A 7 -9.99 -49.16 34.91
CA SER A 7 -8.80 -49.44 35.75
C SER A 7 -7.58 -48.63 35.30
N LYS A 8 -7.63 -47.29 35.21
CA LYS A 8 -6.40 -46.49 35.07
C LYS A 8 -6.39 -45.15 35.82
N ASP A 9 -7.17 -45.01 36.89
CA ASP A 9 -6.83 -44.02 37.93
C ASP A 9 -5.77 -44.66 38.83
N ARG A 10 -4.52 -44.62 38.37
CA ARG A 10 -3.35 -44.90 39.19
C ARG A 10 -2.64 -43.57 39.38
N LEU A 11 -2.27 -43.25 40.62
CA LEU A 11 -1.49 -42.03 40.96
C LEU A 11 -0.05 -42.02 40.39
N PHE A 12 0.30 -42.99 39.55
CA PHE A 12 1.58 -43.11 38.91
C PHE A 12 1.41 -43.54 37.45
N ILE A 13 2.23 -42.95 36.58
CA ILE A 13 2.31 -43.30 35.16
C ILE A 13 3.28 -44.48 35.01
N THR A 14 2.90 -45.52 34.27
CA THR A 14 3.82 -46.64 34.01
C THR A 14 4.92 -46.26 33.03
N LYS A 15 6.07 -46.95 33.05
CA LYS A 15 7.20 -46.66 32.15
C LYS A 15 6.80 -46.70 30.66
N THR A 16 5.93 -47.64 30.29
CA THR A 16 5.37 -47.76 28.93
C THR A 16 4.49 -46.58 28.59
N GLU A 17 3.57 -46.21 29.48
CA GLU A 17 2.68 -45.05 29.34
C GLU A 17 3.44 -43.72 29.28
N TRP A 18 4.50 -43.55 30.07
CA TRP A 18 5.41 -42.41 29.99
C TRP A 18 6.09 -42.38 28.62
N ALA A 19 6.58 -43.51 28.12
CA ALA A 19 7.27 -43.58 26.83
C ALA A 19 6.36 -43.29 25.62
N THR A 20 5.10 -43.75 25.63
CA THR A 20 4.19 -43.62 24.46
C THR A 20 3.25 -42.43 24.53
N GLU A 21 2.68 -42.13 25.70
CA GLU A 21 1.55 -41.19 25.83
C GLU A 21 1.93 -39.85 26.47
N TRP A 22 2.81 -39.81 27.50
CA TRP A 22 2.94 -38.61 28.34
C TRP A 22 4.32 -37.97 28.53
N GLY A 23 5.47 -38.64 28.33
CA GLY A 23 6.75 -38.02 28.72
C GLY A 23 8.09 -38.61 28.27
N GLY A 24 8.11 -39.57 27.34
CA GLY A 24 9.35 -40.03 26.71
C GLY A 24 9.87 -39.00 25.72
N ALA A 25 11.19 -38.77 25.70
CA ALA A 25 11.86 -38.09 24.60
C ALA A 25 11.61 -38.91 23.32
N LYS A 26 10.57 -38.54 22.58
CA LYS A 26 10.36 -39.00 21.22
C LYS A 26 11.61 -38.61 20.46
N SER A 27 12.17 -39.52 19.65
CA SER A 27 13.08 -39.10 18.59
C SER A 27 12.27 -38.14 17.74
N LYS A 28 12.41 -36.86 18.05
CA LYS A 28 11.86 -35.78 17.28
C LYS A 28 12.66 -35.80 15.99
N ASP A 29 12.22 -36.60 15.03
CA ASP A 29 12.12 -36.06 13.69
C ASP A 29 11.06 -34.96 13.81
N ASN A 30 11.51 -33.82 14.35
CA ASN A 30 10.79 -32.58 14.45
C ASN A 30 10.71 -32.00 13.04
N GLN A 31 10.17 -32.77 12.08
CA GLN A 31 9.75 -32.20 10.82
C GLN A 31 8.54 -31.33 11.16
N THR A 32 8.80 -30.03 11.16
CA THR A 32 7.76 -29.01 11.12
C THR A 32 6.76 -29.38 10.02
N PRO A 33 5.45 -29.11 10.21
CA PRO A 33 4.44 -29.42 9.20
C PRO A 33 4.88 -28.81 7.87
N PHE A 34 4.88 -29.66 6.83
CA PHE A 34 5.31 -29.35 5.47
C PHE A 34 4.74 -27.99 5.02
N LYS A 35 5.59 -26.95 4.99
CA LYS A 35 5.20 -25.64 4.45
C LYS A 35 5.80 -25.52 3.06
N ARG A 36 4.98 -25.79 2.05
CA ARG A 36 5.35 -25.61 0.64
C ARG A 36 5.64 -24.14 0.39
N LEU A 37 6.65 -23.85 -0.44
CA LEU A 37 6.82 -22.50 -0.97
C LEU A 37 5.59 -22.13 -1.82
N PRO A 38 4.91 -21.01 -1.53
CA PRO A 38 3.84 -20.53 -2.39
C PRO A 38 4.35 -20.27 -3.82
N PHE A 39 3.52 -20.51 -4.82
CA PHE A 39 3.95 -20.43 -6.24
C PHE A 39 4.34 -19.02 -6.68
N TYR A 40 3.89 -18.01 -5.97
CA TYR A 40 4.18 -16.59 -6.23
C TYR A 40 5.44 -16.10 -5.50
N CYS A 41 6.18 -16.97 -4.81
CA CYS A 41 7.39 -16.62 -4.08
C CYS A 41 8.66 -17.09 -4.79
N CYS A 42 9.72 -16.29 -4.69
CA CYS A 42 11.07 -16.63 -5.11
C CYS A 42 11.66 -17.73 -4.21
N ALA A 43 12.23 -18.78 -4.80
CA ALA A 43 12.82 -19.90 -4.09
C ALA A 43 14.17 -19.59 -3.42
N LEU A 44 14.79 -18.45 -3.72
CA LEU A 44 16.03 -17.99 -3.09
C LEU A 44 15.77 -17.07 -1.88
N THR A 45 14.80 -16.14 -1.99
CA THR A 45 14.53 -15.14 -0.95
C THR A 45 13.29 -15.43 -0.11
N PHE A 46 12.44 -16.37 -0.56
CA PHE A 46 11.15 -16.69 0.04
C PHE A 46 10.14 -15.53 0.09
N THR A 47 10.40 -14.46 -0.66
CA THR A 47 9.52 -13.30 -0.82
C THR A 47 8.72 -13.40 -2.11
N PRO A 48 7.56 -12.72 -2.23
CA PRO A 48 6.88 -12.56 -3.51
C PRO A 48 7.82 -12.01 -4.59
N PHE A 49 7.69 -12.51 -5.82
CA PHE A 49 8.46 -12.02 -6.96
C PHE A 49 7.74 -10.87 -7.69
N GLU A 50 8.52 -10.03 -8.35
CA GLU A 50 8.07 -8.99 -9.29
C GLU A 50 8.42 -9.40 -10.72
N ASP A 51 9.68 -9.75 -10.97
CA ASP A 51 10.19 -10.20 -12.28
C ASP A 51 10.63 -11.69 -12.21
N PRO A 52 9.67 -12.62 -12.31
CA PRO A 52 9.95 -14.04 -12.14
C PRO A 52 10.71 -14.61 -13.34
N VAL A 53 11.73 -15.41 -13.03
CA VAL A 53 12.41 -16.31 -13.96
C VAL A 53 12.34 -17.73 -13.42
N CYS A 54 12.35 -18.73 -14.28
CA CYS A 54 12.41 -20.13 -13.85
C CYS A 54 13.55 -20.90 -14.52
N THR A 55 13.92 -22.00 -13.87
CA THR A 55 14.80 -23.01 -14.43
C THR A 55 13.99 -24.15 -15.04
N ALA A 56 14.63 -25.02 -15.82
CA ALA A 56 13.97 -26.15 -16.47
C ALA A 56 13.29 -27.14 -15.48
N ASP A 57 13.76 -27.24 -14.24
CA ASP A 57 13.13 -28.01 -13.15
C ASP A 57 11.88 -27.33 -12.55
N GLY A 58 11.52 -26.13 -13.02
CA GLY A 58 10.35 -25.39 -12.58
C GLY A 58 10.54 -24.63 -11.27
N SER A 59 11.77 -24.46 -10.78
CA SER A 59 12.08 -23.59 -9.64
C SER A 59 12.01 -22.11 -10.08
N ILE A 60 11.29 -21.27 -9.33
CA ILE A 60 11.08 -19.85 -9.66
C ILE A 60 12.00 -18.98 -8.80
N PHE A 61 12.59 -17.98 -9.43
CA PHE A 61 13.44 -16.99 -8.78
C PHE A 61 13.13 -15.57 -9.24
N GLU A 62 13.51 -14.60 -8.44
CA GLU A 62 13.53 -13.18 -8.80
C GLU A 62 14.81 -12.87 -9.57
N ILE A 63 14.70 -12.23 -10.75
CA ILE A 63 15.84 -11.99 -11.63
C ILE A 63 16.97 -11.21 -10.93
N MET A 64 16.61 -10.22 -10.10
CA MET A 64 17.56 -9.38 -9.37
C MET A 64 18.37 -10.16 -8.34
N ASN A 65 17.81 -11.25 -7.80
CA ASN A 65 18.44 -12.01 -6.71
C ASN A 65 19.19 -13.24 -7.24
N ILE A 66 18.70 -13.87 -8.31
CA ILE A 66 19.29 -15.10 -8.86
C ILE A 66 20.56 -14.85 -9.66
N ILE A 67 20.64 -13.74 -10.41
CA ILE A 67 21.83 -13.42 -11.21
C ILE A 67 23.09 -13.25 -10.31
N PRO A 68 23.04 -12.48 -9.21
CA PRO A 68 24.14 -12.40 -8.25
C PRO A 68 24.53 -13.77 -7.67
N TYR A 69 23.52 -14.59 -7.33
CA TYR A 69 23.76 -15.93 -6.78
C TYR A 69 24.49 -16.84 -7.78
N ILE A 70 24.06 -16.85 -9.05
CA ILE A 70 24.71 -17.62 -10.12
C ILE A 70 26.14 -17.14 -10.34
N ARG A 71 26.41 -15.83 -10.32
CA ARG A 71 27.79 -15.32 -10.46
C ARG A 71 28.70 -15.75 -9.31
N LYS A 72 28.19 -15.73 -8.07
CA LYS A 72 28.96 -16.09 -6.88
C LYS A 72 29.19 -17.60 -6.75
N TYR A 73 28.18 -18.42 -7.05
CA TYR A 73 28.20 -19.86 -6.74
C TYR A 73 28.12 -20.78 -7.96
N GLY A 74 27.66 -20.29 -9.13
CA GLY A 74 27.53 -21.07 -10.36
C GLY A 74 26.56 -22.26 -10.27
N LYS A 75 25.62 -22.23 -9.32
CA LYS A 75 24.75 -23.36 -8.98
C LYS A 75 23.30 -22.92 -8.80
N ASN A 76 22.37 -23.85 -9.01
CA ASN A 76 20.95 -23.69 -8.72
C ASN A 76 20.74 -23.69 -7.18
N PRO A 77 20.10 -22.66 -6.59
CA PRO A 77 19.88 -22.59 -5.14
C PRO A 77 19.02 -23.71 -4.56
N VAL A 78 18.16 -24.33 -5.37
CA VAL A 78 17.24 -25.39 -4.94
C VAL A 78 17.91 -26.74 -5.05
N THR A 79 18.44 -27.09 -6.23
CA THR A 79 18.97 -28.44 -6.53
C THR A 79 20.46 -28.59 -6.32
N GLY A 80 21.23 -27.50 -6.28
CA GLY A 80 22.70 -27.52 -6.22
C GLY A 80 23.39 -27.88 -7.55
N ALA A 81 22.63 -28.16 -8.61
CA ALA A 81 23.13 -28.44 -9.95
C ALA A 81 23.81 -27.19 -10.55
N PRO A 82 24.80 -27.35 -11.46
CA PRO A 82 25.37 -26.20 -12.16
C PRO A 82 24.30 -25.45 -12.94
N LEU A 83 24.29 -24.13 -12.84
CA LEU A 83 23.29 -23.27 -13.49
C LEU A 83 23.97 -22.05 -14.10
N LYS A 84 23.69 -21.76 -15.38
CA LYS A 84 24.16 -20.55 -16.07
C LYS A 84 23.03 -19.55 -16.21
N GLN A 85 23.39 -18.30 -16.51
CA GLN A 85 22.40 -17.22 -16.74
C GLN A 85 21.51 -17.50 -17.97
N GLU A 86 22.05 -18.15 -19.00
CA GLU A 86 21.34 -18.51 -20.24
C GLU A 86 20.26 -19.57 -20.02
N ASP A 87 20.35 -20.35 -18.93
CA ASP A 87 19.40 -21.41 -18.60
C ASP A 87 18.13 -20.86 -17.92
N LEU A 88 18.09 -19.56 -17.60
CA LEU A 88 16.96 -18.89 -16.97
C LEU A 88 15.93 -18.48 -18.02
N ILE A 89 14.68 -18.86 -17.78
CA ILE A 89 13.56 -18.58 -18.66
C ILE A 89 12.69 -17.51 -18.00
N PRO A 90 12.49 -16.33 -18.61
CA PRO A 90 11.59 -15.32 -18.08
C PRO A 90 10.15 -15.83 -18.08
N LEU A 91 9.43 -15.58 -16.99
CA LEU A 91 8.03 -15.99 -16.84
C LEU A 91 7.08 -14.81 -16.99
N ILE A 92 5.97 -15.03 -17.69
CA ILE A 92 4.92 -14.04 -17.89
C ILE A 92 3.66 -14.56 -17.20
N PHE A 93 3.34 -13.96 -16.05
CA PHE A 93 2.09 -14.21 -15.34
C PHE A 93 1.04 -13.17 -15.71
N HIS A 94 -0.17 -13.64 -16.05
CA HIS A 94 -1.30 -12.77 -16.30
C HIS A 94 -2.09 -12.52 -15.01
N LYS A 95 -2.53 -11.26 -14.81
CA LYS A 95 -3.35 -10.86 -13.67
C LYS A 95 -4.76 -10.46 -14.13
N ASN A 96 -5.75 -10.71 -13.30
CA ASN A 96 -7.12 -10.23 -13.51
C ASN A 96 -7.23 -8.73 -13.14
N SER A 97 -8.42 -8.14 -13.29
CA SER A 97 -8.70 -6.75 -12.89
C SER A 97 -8.54 -6.49 -11.39
N GLU A 98 -8.53 -7.53 -10.56
CA GLU A 98 -8.37 -7.47 -9.11
C GLU A 98 -6.90 -7.67 -8.68
N GLY A 99 -5.98 -7.89 -9.63
CA GLY A 99 -4.55 -8.06 -9.38
C GLY A 99 -4.12 -9.50 -9.04
N GLU A 100 -5.02 -10.48 -9.08
CA GLU A 100 -4.74 -11.89 -8.81
C GLU A 100 -4.20 -12.60 -10.04
N PHE A 101 -3.25 -13.52 -9.85
CA PHE A 101 -2.70 -14.32 -10.95
C PHE A 101 -3.73 -15.30 -11.48
N GLN A 102 -3.94 -15.31 -12.80
CA GLN A 102 -4.92 -16.18 -13.46
C GLN A 102 -4.37 -16.81 -14.73
N CYS A 103 -4.97 -17.94 -15.12
CA CYS A 103 -4.76 -18.50 -16.44
C CYS A 103 -5.43 -17.62 -17.50
N PRO A 104 -4.70 -17.16 -18.53
CA PRO A 104 -5.23 -16.23 -19.53
C PRO A 104 -6.28 -16.85 -20.47
N VAL A 105 -6.34 -18.19 -20.56
CA VAL A 105 -7.26 -18.90 -21.46
C VAL A 105 -8.55 -19.31 -20.76
N LEU A 106 -8.43 -19.89 -19.56
CA LEU A 106 -9.59 -20.35 -18.79
C LEU A 106 -10.13 -19.31 -17.80
N ASN A 107 -9.48 -18.14 -17.67
CA ASN A 107 -9.80 -17.10 -16.68
C ASN A 107 -9.94 -17.65 -15.25
N LYS A 108 -9.17 -18.70 -14.95
CA LYS A 108 -9.18 -19.39 -13.65
C LYS A 108 -8.04 -18.84 -12.80
N VAL A 109 -8.38 -18.31 -11.64
CA VAL A 109 -7.40 -17.80 -10.66
C VAL A 109 -6.52 -18.95 -10.16
N PHE A 110 -5.22 -18.71 -10.08
CA PHE A 110 -4.25 -19.66 -9.55
C PHE A 110 -4.32 -19.71 -8.03
N THR A 111 -4.35 -20.93 -7.50
CA THR A 111 -4.34 -21.20 -6.05
C THR A 111 -3.24 -22.18 -5.68
N GLU A 112 -2.99 -22.36 -4.38
CA GLU A 112 -2.04 -23.36 -3.85
C GLU A 112 -2.38 -24.82 -4.25
N PHE A 113 -3.58 -25.06 -4.78
CA PHE A 113 -4.02 -26.36 -5.25
C PHE A 113 -4.13 -26.45 -6.78
N THR A 114 -3.82 -25.38 -7.51
CA THR A 114 -3.82 -25.41 -8.97
C THR A 114 -2.55 -26.06 -9.52
N HIS A 115 -2.70 -26.85 -10.58
CA HIS A 115 -1.57 -27.36 -11.35
C HIS A 115 -1.17 -26.28 -12.37
N ILE A 116 0.00 -25.68 -12.18
CA ILE A 116 0.51 -24.55 -12.96
C ILE A 116 1.69 -25.02 -13.80
N VAL A 117 1.69 -24.64 -15.08
CA VAL A 117 2.75 -24.93 -16.05
C VAL A 117 3.14 -23.67 -16.82
N ALA A 118 4.40 -23.59 -17.24
CA ALA A 118 4.88 -22.59 -18.17
C ALA A 118 5.38 -23.25 -19.45
N ILE A 119 5.30 -22.53 -20.57
CA ILE A 119 5.88 -22.98 -21.84
C ILE A 119 7.24 -22.32 -21.99
N LYS A 120 8.29 -23.14 -22.17
CA LYS A 120 9.69 -22.71 -22.22
C LYS A 120 9.99 -21.68 -23.33
N THR A 121 9.33 -21.81 -24.48
CA THR A 121 9.56 -20.94 -25.65
C THR A 121 9.10 -19.51 -25.40
N THR A 122 7.90 -19.33 -24.83
CA THR A 122 7.28 -18.01 -24.63
C THR A 122 7.41 -17.48 -23.21
N GLY A 123 7.62 -18.35 -22.21
CA GLY A 123 7.58 -17.99 -20.80
C GLY A 123 6.17 -17.81 -20.23
N ASN A 124 5.12 -17.92 -21.05
CA ASN A 124 3.74 -17.73 -20.62
C ASN A 124 3.27 -18.84 -19.68
N VAL A 125 2.54 -18.44 -18.63
CA VAL A 125 2.07 -19.34 -17.57
C VAL A 125 0.60 -19.68 -17.74
N PHE A 126 0.29 -20.98 -17.71
CA PHE A 126 -1.04 -21.54 -17.89
C PHE A 126 -1.42 -22.51 -16.75
N CYS A 127 -2.72 -22.77 -16.61
CA CYS A 127 -3.14 -23.95 -15.87
C CYS A 127 -2.91 -25.19 -16.72
N TYR A 128 -2.44 -26.28 -16.10
CA TYR A 128 -2.20 -27.55 -16.80
C TYR A 128 -3.46 -28.09 -17.49
N GLU A 129 -4.63 -27.80 -16.93
CA GLU A 129 -5.93 -28.15 -17.49
C GLU A 129 -6.12 -27.58 -18.91
N ALA A 130 -5.80 -26.29 -19.11
CA ALA A 130 -5.88 -25.65 -20.42
C ALA A 130 -4.96 -26.35 -21.44
N ILE A 131 -3.70 -26.56 -21.09
CA ILE A 131 -2.72 -27.22 -21.97
C ILE A 131 -3.13 -28.68 -22.24
N LYS A 132 -3.65 -29.39 -21.24
CA LYS A 132 -4.09 -30.78 -21.38
C LYS A 132 -5.25 -30.91 -22.35
N GLU A 133 -6.28 -30.07 -22.20
CA GLU A 133 -7.48 -30.14 -23.04
C GLU A 133 -7.24 -29.58 -24.45
N LEU A 134 -6.56 -28.44 -24.57
CA LEU A 134 -6.47 -27.69 -25.83
C LEU A 134 -5.23 -28.02 -26.66
N ASN A 135 -4.16 -28.54 -26.07
CA ASN A 135 -2.93 -28.91 -26.79
C ASN A 135 -2.66 -30.42 -26.79
N ILE A 136 -2.61 -31.05 -25.61
CA ILE A 136 -2.18 -32.45 -25.49
C ILE A 136 -3.23 -33.40 -26.10
N LYS A 137 -4.51 -33.25 -25.74
CA LYS A 137 -5.59 -34.12 -26.26
C LYS A 137 -5.86 -33.91 -27.74
N THR A 138 -5.79 -32.67 -28.20
CA THR A 138 -6.02 -32.28 -29.61
C THR A 138 -4.80 -32.54 -30.49
N LYS A 139 -3.63 -32.85 -29.91
CA LYS A 139 -2.33 -32.91 -30.58
C LYS A 139 -1.95 -31.59 -31.28
N ASN A 140 -2.46 -30.46 -30.80
CA ASN A 140 -2.14 -29.13 -31.30
C ASN A 140 -0.95 -28.55 -30.51
N TRP A 141 0.24 -28.59 -31.10
CA TRP A 141 1.49 -28.16 -30.48
C TRP A 141 1.84 -26.70 -30.77
N LYS A 142 0.85 -25.82 -30.58
CA LYS A 142 0.96 -24.37 -30.70
C LYS A 142 0.52 -23.70 -29.42
N GLU A 143 1.28 -22.72 -28.96
CA GLU A 143 1.01 -22.01 -27.72
C GLU A 143 -0.30 -21.22 -27.82
N LEU A 144 -1.07 -21.14 -26.72
CA LEU A 144 -2.49 -20.72 -26.75
C LEU A 144 -2.74 -19.21 -26.92
N LEU A 145 -1.70 -18.38 -26.86
CA LEU A 145 -1.76 -16.92 -26.98
C LEU A 145 -1.02 -16.40 -28.21
N THR A 146 0.18 -16.91 -28.47
CA THR A 146 1.09 -16.43 -29.51
C THR A 146 1.18 -17.37 -30.72
N ASP A 147 0.52 -18.54 -30.66
CA ASP A 147 0.57 -19.57 -31.70
C ASP A 147 1.98 -20.13 -32.00
N GLU A 148 2.96 -19.84 -31.13
CA GLU A 148 4.33 -20.33 -31.30
C GLU A 148 4.40 -21.86 -31.14
N PRO A 149 5.12 -22.57 -32.03
CA PRO A 149 5.24 -24.01 -31.92
C PRO A 149 6.09 -24.38 -30.70
N PHE A 150 5.62 -25.37 -29.92
CA PHE A 150 6.36 -25.88 -28.76
C PHE A 150 6.24 -27.41 -28.67
N SER A 151 7.22 -28.06 -28.05
CA SER A 151 7.23 -29.50 -27.85
C SER A 151 6.71 -29.90 -26.46
N ARG A 152 6.44 -31.19 -26.25
CA ARG A 152 6.03 -31.69 -24.93
C ARG A 152 7.11 -31.47 -23.85
N GLU A 153 8.38 -31.44 -24.24
CA GLU A 153 9.53 -31.22 -23.35
C GLU A 153 9.65 -29.76 -22.89
N ASP A 154 9.03 -28.83 -23.65
CA ASP A 154 9.00 -27.41 -23.33
C ASP A 154 7.97 -27.06 -22.25
N ILE A 155 7.17 -28.04 -21.79
CA ILE A 155 6.19 -27.83 -20.72
C ILE A 155 6.89 -27.95 -19.37
N ILE A 156 7.12 -26.81 -18.73
CA ILE A 156 7.76 -26.72 -17.41
C ILE A 156 6.67 -26.72 -16.34
N THR A 157 6.75 -27.67 -15.41
CA THR A 157 5.79 -27.75 -14.30
C THR A 157 6.25 -26.87 -13.14
N ILE A 158 5.55 -25.76 -12.92
CA ILE A 158 5.82 -24.82 -11.83
C ILE A 158 5.28 -25.38 -10.51
N GLN A 159 4.04 -25.86 -10.51
CA GLN A 159 3.37 -26.34 -9.31
C GLN A 159 2.49 -27.51 -9.67
N ASN A 160 2.64 -28.61 -8.94
CA ASN A 160 1.77 -29.76 -9.05
C ASN A 160 1.22 -30.11 -7.67
N PRO A 161 -0.11 -30.04 -7.44
CA PRO A 161 -0.73 -30.37 -6.16
C PRO A 161 -0.64 -31.87 -5.82
N THR A 162 -0.55 -32.75 -6.82
CA THR A 162 -0.53 -34.21 -6.58
C THR A 162 0.87 -34.74 -6.29
N ALA A 163 1.91 -33.97 -6.63
CA ALA A 163 3.30 -34.31 -6.32
C ALA A 163 3.72 -33.60 -5.01
N LEU A 164 3.64 -34.32 -3.90
CA LEU A 164 3.88 -33.79 -2.56
C LEU A 164 5.36 -33.56 -2.23
N ASP A 165 6.31 -34.13 -2.98
CA ASP A 165 7.72 -34.18 -2.55
C ASP A 165 8.66 -33.13 -3.17
N SER A 166 8.20 -32.28 -4.09
CA SER A 166 9.16 -31.59 -4.98
C SER A 166 9.75 -30.25 -4.51
N LYS A 167 9.29 -29.63 -3.40
CA LYS A 167 9.72 -28.26 -3.02
C LYS A 167 9.71 -27.98 -1.50
N VAL A 168 10.37 -28.83 -0.72
CA VAL A 168 10.56 -28.60 0.74
C VAL A 168 11.65 -27.54 0.94
N LEU A 169 11.32 -26.47 1.68
CA LEU A 169 12.26 -25.36 1.93
C LEU A 169 13.55 -25.80 2.61
N LEU A 170 13.46 -26.74 3.56
CA LEU A 170 14.61 -27.30 4.28
C LEU A 170 15.53 -28.10 3.36
N ASP A 171 15.03 -28.55 2.20
CA ASP A 171 15.81 -29.35 1.28
C ASP A 171 16.62 -28.56 0.26
N PHE A 172 16.39 -27.24 0.17
CA PHE A 172 17.07 -26.37 -0.77
C PHE A 172 18.57 -26.31 -0.48
N ASP A 173 19.40 -26.44 -1.51
CA ASP A 173 20.86 -26.50 -1.39
C ASP A 173 21.45 -25.31 -0.63
N HIS A 174 20.99 -24.10 -0.95
CA HIS A 174 21.45 -22.87 -0.30
C HIS A 174 21.05 -22.79 1.18
N VAL A 175 19.92 -23.39 1.56
CA VAL A 175 19.46 -23.46 2.96
C VAL A 175 20.30 -24.48 3.71
N LYS A 176 20.47 -25.69 3.16
CA LYS A 176 21.29 -26.76 3.75
C LYS A 176 22.73 -26.34 3.99
N LYS A 177 23.30 -25.59 3.05
CA LYS A 177 24.71 -25.16 3.09
C LYS A 177 24.90 -23.75 3.62
N SER A 178 23.83 -23.08 4.05
CA SER A 178 23.85 -21.69 4.54
C SER A 178 24.54 -20.72 3.58
N LEU A 179 24.31 -20.87 2.27
CA LEU A 179 24.88 -20.02 1.22
C LEU A 179 24.07 -18.72 1.13
N LYS A 180 24.74 -17.58 1.31
CA LYS A 180 24.13 -16.24 1.24
C LYS A 180 24.95 -15.32 0.33
N VAL A 181 24.26 -14.53 -0.48
CA VAL A 181 24.87 -13.41 -1.22
C VAL A 181 24.97 -12.23 -0.26
N ASP A 182 26.11 -11.56 -0.23
CA ASP A 182 26.37 -10.49 0.73
C ASP A 182 25.55 -9.23 0.36
N ASN A 183 24.93 -8.61 1.36
CA ASN A 183 24.02 -7.47 1.17
C ASN A 183 24.70 -6.26 0.50
N GLU A 184 26.02 -6.09 0.67
CA GLU A 184 26.78 -4.99 0.07
C GLU A 184 26.81 -5.05 -1.46
N GLU A 185 26.88 -6.25 -2.04
CA GLU A 185 26.93 -6.45 -3.50
C GLU A 185 25.55 -6.21 -4.12
N LEU A 186 24.49 -6.65 -3.43
CA LEU A 186 23.09 -6.35 -3.75
C LEU A 186 22.77 -4.85 -3.65
N GLN A 187 23.30 -4.15 -2.64
CA GLN A 187 23.14 -2.71 -2.51
C GLN A 187 23.88 -1.95 -3.61
N LYS A 188 25.10 -2.37 -3.96
CA LYS A 188 25.87 -1.79 -5.08
C LYS A 188 25.15 -1.97 -6.42
N MET A 189 24.56 -3.14 -6.65
CA MET A 189 23.73 -3.37 -7.85
C MET A 189 22.43 -2.55 -7.87
N LYS A 190 21.82 -2.30 -6.71
CA LYS A 190 20.65 -1.39 -6.62
C LYS A 190 21.03 0.07 -6.86
N SER A 191 22.22 0.49 -6.42
CA SER A 191 22.69 1.87 -6.58
C SER A 191 23.26 2.17 -7.97
N ASP A 192 23.85 1.18 -8.64
CA ASP A 192 24.52 1.35 -9.93
C ASP A 192 23.89 0.45 -11.01
N PRO A 193 23.02 1.02 -11.87
CA PRO A 193 22.39 0.30 -12.98
C PRO A 193 23.38 -0.27 -14.01
N THR A 194 24.64 0.21 -14.02
CA THR A 194 25.68 -0.25 -14.95
C THR A 194 26.53 -1.39 -14.41
N TYR A 195 26.38 -1.76 -13.13
CA TYR A 195 27.21 -2.76 -12.46
C TYR A 195 27.22 -4.13 -13.17
N ASN A 196 26.14 -4.47 -13.84
CA ASN A 196 25.98 -5.73 -14.57
C ASN A 196 26.08 -5.62 -16.09
N ILE A 197 26.39 -4.44 -16.62
CA ILE A 197 26.41 -4.16 -18.06
C ILE A 197 27.85 -3.89 -18.48
N ASN A 198 28.33 -4.60 -19.49
CA ASN A 198 29.65 -4.32 -20.06
C ASN A 198 29.53 -3.13 -21.03
N VAL A 199 29.71 -1.91 -20.50
CA VAL A 199 29.45 -0.66 -21.22
C VAL A 199 30.76 -0.06 -21.77
N SER A 200 30.76 0.39 -23.03
CA SER A 200 31.88 1.12 -23.65
C SER A 200 32.05 2.53 -23.05
N GLY A 201 33.28 3.08 -23.11
CA GLY A 201 33.69 4.28 -22.37
C GLY A 201 32.75 5.48 -22.47
N ASP A 202 32.25 5.79 -23.67
CA ASP A 202 31.40 6.96 -23.92
C ASP A 202 30.02 6.84 -23.26
N ILE A 203 29.45 5.63 -23.26
CA ILE A 203 28.13 5.36 -22.66
C ILE A 203 28.24 5.40 -21.13
N LYS A 204 29.37 4.96 -20.57
CA LYS A 204 29.65 5.05 -19.13
C LYS A 204 29.76 6.49 -18.65
N GLN A 205 30.31 7.38 -19.48
CA GLN A 205 30.41 8.80 -19.17
C GLN A 205 29.04 9.49 -19.20
N MET A 206 28.20 9.20 -20.21
CA MET A 206 26.82 9.71 -20.26
C MET A 206 25.96 9.24 -19.08
N LEU A 207 26.08 7.98 -18.66
CA LEU A 207 25.35 7.45 -17.51
C LEU A 207 25.79 8.07 -16.18
N LYS A 208 27.06 8.46 -16.06
CA LYS A 208 27.60 9.14 -14.87
C LYS A 208 27.17 10.60 -14.77
N GLU A 209 27.00 11.25 -15.92
CA GLU A 209 26.48 12.61 -16.02
C GLU A 209 24.94 12.67 -15.86
N LEU A 210 24.24 11.53 -15.96
CA LEU A 210 22.80 11.45 -15.72
C LEU A 210 22.47 11.74 -14.25
N GLY A 211 21.80 12.86 -14.00
CA GLY A 211 21.33 13.26 -12.66
C GLY A 211 22.14 14.37 -11.97
N THR A 212 23.28 14.79 -12.55
CA THR A 212 24.02 15.98 -12.10
C THR A 212 23.40 17.26 -12.66
N GLU A 213 23.70 18.43 -12.07
CA GLU A 213 23.24 19.72 -12.61
C GLU A 213 23.81 19.98 -14.02
N GLU A 214 25.03 19.54 -14.29
CA GLU A 214 25.65 19.59 -15.63
C GLU A 214 24.91 18.70 -16.63
N GLY A 215 24.52 17.47 -16.24
CA GLY A 215 23.70 16.61 -17.08
C GLY A 215 22.29 17.14 -17.29
N ARG A 216 21.69 17.78 -16.28
CA ARG A 216 20.41 18.49 -16.41
C ARG A 216 20.51 19.68 -17.34
N GLN A 217 21.57 20.50 -17.23
CA GLN A 217 21.81 21.62 -18.13
C GLN A 217 22.07 21.13 -19.57
N THR A 218 22.84 20.06 -19.73
CA THR A 218 23.13 19.45 -21.04
C THR A 218 21.87 18.83 -21.66
N ALA A 219 20.99 18.25 -20.84
CA ALA A 219 19.66 17.79 -21.25
C ALA A 219 18.70 18.95 -21.58
N LEU A 220 18.75 20.06 -20.83
CA LEU A 220 17.90 21.25 -21.04
C LEU A 220 18.26 21.99 -22.32
N HIS A 221 19.54 22.05 -22.67
CA HIS A 221 20.02 22.63 -23.94
C HIS A 221 19.84 21.66 -25.13
N GLY A 222 19.43 20.42 -24.84
CA GLY A 222 19.22 19.33 -25.78
C GLY A 222 20.53 18.80 -26.34
N GLY A 223 20.69 17.47 -26.33
CA GLY A 223 21.85 16.79 -26.89
C GLY A 223 22.10 17.07 -28.38
N GLY A 224 23.31 16.73 -28.82
CA GLY A 224 23.89 17.06 -30.13
C GLY A 224 25.09 17.97 -29.92
N GLY A 225 26.28 17.53 -30.35
CA GLY A 225 27.56 18.19 -30.04
C GLY A 225 27.61 19.70 -30.31
N GLY A 226 28.66 20.38 -29.84
CA GLY A 226 28.72 21.85 -29.66
C GLY A 226 28.34 22.75 -30.85
N LYS A 227 28.31 22.24 -32.08
CA LYS A 227 27.79 22.95 -33.25
C LYS A 227 26.26 23.14 -33.20
N ALA A 228 25.52 22.10 -32.83
CA ALA A 228 24.05 22.14 -32.75
C ALA A 228 23.55 23.05 -31.60
N GLN A 229 24.31 23.11 -30.50
CA GLN A 229 24.02 24.00 -29.37
C GLN A 229 24.18 25.47 -29.76
N LYS A 230 25.25 25.82 -30.52
CA LYS A 230 25.47 27.19 -30.99
C LYS A 230 24.38 27.66 -31.97
N GLU A 231 23.94 26.78 -32.86
CA GLU A 231 22.88 27.11 -33.82
C GLU A 231 21.52 27.36 -33.13
N ARG A 232 21.19 26.60 -32.07
CA ARG A 232 19.97 26.84 -31.26
C ARG A 232 20.06 28.12 -30.43
N ALA A 233 21.22 28.41 -29.84
CA ALA A 233 21.42 29.66 -29.10
C ALA A 233 21.27 30.89 -30.00
N ALA A 234 21.79 30.82 -31.23
CA ALA A 234 21.60 31.87 -32.24
C ALA A 234 20.12 32.04 -32.64
N ALA A 235 19.38 30.94 -32.80
CA ALA A 235 17.95 30.98 -33.11
C ALA A 235 17.13 31.60 -31.95
N LEU A 236 17.43 31.27 -30.69
CA LEU A 236 16.77 31.87 -29.54
C LEU A 236 17.06 33.36 -29.39
N ALA A 237 18.30 33.78 -29.65
CA ALA A 237 18.67 35.19 -29.64
C ALA A 237 17.88 35.98 -30.71
N ALA A 238 17.76 35.44 -31.92
CA ALA A 238 16.98 36.05 -33.00
C ALA A 238 15.47 36.16 -32.65
N ILE A 239 14.91 35.16 -31.96
CA ILE A 239 13.51 35.19 -31.50
C ILE A 239 13.30 36.26 -30.42
N LEU A 240 14.23 36.37 -29.46
CA LEU A 240 14.16 37.38 -28.40
C LEU A 240 14.29 38.80 -28.97
N GLU A 241 15.15 39.00 -29.97
CA GLU A 241 15.31 40.27 -30.66
C GLU A 241 14.09 40.63 -31.51
N ALA A 242 13.45 39.66 -32.16
CA ALA A 242 12.17 39.90 -32.84
C ALA A 242 11.07 40.30 -31.84
N ARG A 243 11.07 39.71 -30.64
CA ARG A 243 10.10 39.99 -29.57
C ARG A 243 10.30 41.37 -28.93
N SER A 244 11.54 41.85 -28.80
CA SER A 244 11.81 43.22 -28.34
C SER A 244 11.35 44.26 -29.35
N ARG A 245 11.55 44.01 -30.66
CA ARG A 245 11.05 44.89 -31.74
C ARG A 245 9.52 44.98 -31.79
N ILE A 246 8.80 43.88 -31.52
CA ILE A 246 7.33 43.90 -31.41
C ILE A 246 6.85 44.74 -30.21
N LYS A 247 7.61 44.76 -29.11
CA LYS A 247 7.28 45.55 -27.93
C LYS A 247 7.50 47.05 -28.16
N GLU A 248 8.50 47.43 -28.95
CA GLU A 248 8.74 48.84 -29.34
C GLU A 248 7.70 49.35 -30.34
N ASN A 249 7.31 48.54 -31.35
CA ASN A 249 6.28 48.91 -32.32
C ASN A 249 4.86 49.04 -31.72
N SER A 250 4.61 48.49 -30.53
CA SER A 250 3.32 48.67 -29.84
C SER A 250 3.09 50.08 -29.26
N LYS A 251 4.11 50.96 -29.32
CA LYS A 251 4.04 52.36 -28.87
C LYS A 251 3.93 53.39 -30.00
N GLU A 252 4.06 53.01 -31.27
CA GLU A 252 3.95 53.95 -32.41
C GLU A 252 2.97 53.46 -33.50
N ASN A 253 1.84 54.17 -33.56
CA ASN A 253 0.90 54.34 -34.67
C ASN A 253 -0.09 53.24 -35.10
N ALA A 254 -1.36 53.68 -34.99
CA ALA A 254 -2.46 53.39 -35.90
C ALA A 254 -2.15 53.83 -37.34
N LYS A 255 -2.13 52.87 -38.28
CA LYS A 255 -2.64 52.93 -39.66
C LYS A 255 -2.34 51.59 -40.33
N GLY A 256 -3.36 51.04 -41.00
CA GLY A 256 -3.31 49.69 -41.54
C GLY A 256 -2.29 49.52 -42.65
N GLU A 257 -1.47 48.48 -42.53
CA GLU A 257 -0.78 47.78 -43.61
C GLU A 257 -0.33 46.39 -43.13
N GLU A 258 -0.12 45.48 -44.08
CA GLU A 258 -0.11 44.02 -43.94
C GLU A 258 0.98 43.45 -43.01
N THR A 259 0.61 42.49 -42.15
CA THR A 259 1.53 41.75 -41.28
C THR A 259 2.36 40.72 -42.05
N PRO A 260 3.70 40.65 -41.90
CA PRO A 260 4.49 39.59 -42.48
C PRO A 260 4.24 38.26 -41.75
N THR A 261 4.08 37.19 -42.52
CA THR A 261 3.82 35.81 -42.07
C THR A 261 4.89 35.32 -41.09
N GLN A 262 4.46 34.92 -39.88
CA GLN A 262 5.30 34.31 -38.87
C GLN A 262 5.86 32.96 -39.37
N ALA A 263 7.19 32.84 -39.46
CA ALA A 263 7.83 31.64 -40.00
C ALA A 263 7.88 30.45 -39.02
N PHE A 264 7.63 30.65 -37.71
CA PHE A 264 7.66 29.57 -36.72
C PHE A 264 6.70 29.85 -35.55
N SER A 265 5.83 28.89 -35.22
CA SER A 265 4.94 28.96 -34.05
C SER A 265 5.67 28.55 -32.77
N ILE A 266 5.29 29.13 -31.63
CA ILE A 266 5.76 28.75 -30.28
C ILE A 266 5.54 27.25 -30.02
N VAL A 267 4.49 26.69 -30.61
CA VAL A 267 4.16 25.26 -30.50
C VAL A 267 5.14 24.39 -31.30
N ASP A 268 5.61 24.86 -32.46
CA ASP A 268 6.57 24.15 -33.30
C ASP A 268 7.97 24.10 -32.66
N ALA A 269 8.37 25.19 -31.99
CA ALA A 269 9.63 25.27 -31.25
C ALA A 269 9.62 24.38 -29.98
N ALA A 270 8.48 24.31 -29.28
CA ALA A 270 8.32 23.49 -28.09
C ALA A 270 8.25 21.98 -28.40
N SER A 271 7.67 21.61 -29.55
CA SER A 271 7.65 20.20 -29.98
C SER A 271 9.04 19.70 -30.43
N ALA A 272 9.88 20.57 -31.00
CA ALA A 272 11.24 20.23 -31.39
C ALA A 272 12.18 20.03 -30.18
N SER A 273 11.95 20.72 -29.06
CA SER A 273 12.80 20.64 -27.86
C SER A 273 12.58 19.37 -27.03
N VAL A 274 11.41 18.73 -27.11
CA VAL A 274 11.07 17.56 -26.27
C VAL A 274 11.55 16.24 -26.88
N HIS A 275 11.71 16.13 -28.21
CA HIS A 275 11.92 14.82 -28.87
C HIS A 275 13.21 14.67 -29.68
N GLY A 276 14.12 15.64 -29.71
CA GLY A 276 15.43 15.48 -30.36
C GLY A 276 15.38 15.07 -31.85
N ARG A 277 14.32 15.41 -32.58
CA ARG A 277 14.17 15.13 -34.02
C ARG A 277 14.36 16.41 -34.84
N SER A 278 14.89 16.26 -36.06
CA SER A 278 15.03 17.37 -37.01
C SER A 278 13.67 17.93 -37.43
N ALA A 279 13.63 19.22 -37.77
CA ALA A 279 12.41 19.99 -38.10
C ALA A 279 11.54 19.38 -39.21
N ALA A 280 12.05 18.42 -39.99
CA ALA A 280 11.29 17.70 -41.02
C ALA A 280 10.28 16.68 -40.46
N ALA A 281 10.46 16.18 -39.24
CA ALA A 281 9.58 15.17 -38.63
C ALA A 281 8.30 15.74 -38.00
N ALA A 282 8.21 17.06 -37.81
CA ALA A 282 7.05 17.76 -37.25
C ALA A 282 5.83 17.80 -38.19
N LYS A 283 5.93 17.21 -39.40
CA LYS A 283 4.85 17.14 -40.40
C LYS A 283 3.96 15.89 -40.31
N ALA A 284 4.12 15.00 -39.32
CA ALA A 284 3.37 13.74 -39.22
C ALA A 284 2.14 13.78 -38.27
N ALA A 285 1.20 12.86 -38.50
CA ALA A 285 -0.25 12.93 -38.20
C ALA A 285 -0.66 12.67 -36.70
N PRO A 286 -1.95 12.86 -36.33
CA PRO A 286 -2.40 13.16 -34.95
C PRO A 286 -2.59 11.95 -34.01
N SER A 287 -2.03 10.78 -34.32
CA SER A 287 -2.24 9.53 -33.57
C SER A 287 -1.33 9.36 -32.33
N GLU A 288 -0.40 10.28 -32.07
CA GLU A 288 0.60 10.15 -30.98
C GLU A 288 0.26 10.94 -29.69
N LYS A 289 -0.98 11.43 -29.53
CA LYS A 289 -1.42 12.16 -28.30
C LYS A 289 -1.60 11.29 -27.06
N THR A 290 -1.36 9.98 -27.15
CA THR A 290 -1.65 9.00 -26.09
C THR A 290 -0.58 8.99 -24.99
N ALA A 291 0.68 9.34 -25.30
CA ALA A 291 1.80 9.26 -24.37
C ALA A 291 1.74 10.28 -23.22
N ALA A 292 1.20 11.48 -23.47
CA ALA A 292 1.05 12.51 -22.45
C ALA A 292 0.00 12.17 -21.37
N ARG A 293 -0.99 11.33 -21.71
CA ARG A 293 -1.99 10.84 -20.74
C ARG A 293 -1.44 9.77 -19.81
N ILE A 294 -0.48 8.98 -20.29
CA ILE A 294 0.13 7.87 -19.54
C ILE A 294 1.07 8.41 -18.45
N ALA A 295 1.77 9.52 -18.73
CA ALA A 295 2.69 10.15 -17.78
C ALA A 295 2.00 10.72 -16.52
N MET A 296 0.76 11.21 -16.62
CA MET A 296 -0.02 11.64 -15.45
C MET A 296 -0.53 10.47 -14.60
N HIS A 297 -0.62 9.27 -15.18
CA HIS A 297 -1.09 8.07 -14.48
C HIS A 297 0.04 7.32 -13.73
N MET A 298 1.30 7.70 -13.93
CA MET A 298 2.49 7.11 -13.28
C MET A 298 2.97 7.89 -12.06
N ALA A 299 2.45 9.09 -11.80
CA ALA A 299 2.60 9.74 -10.50
C ALA A 299 1.71 8.97 -9.52
N GLY A 300 2.32 8.21 -8.62
CA GLY A 300 1.67 7.31 -7.67
C GLY A 300 0.49 7.95 -6.93
N GLU A 301 -0.41 7.09 -6.46
CA GLU A 301 -1.60 7.47 -5.68
C GLU A 301 -1.27 8.61 -4.72
N ARG A 302 -1.88 9.78 -4.95
CA ARG A 302 -1.95 10.79 -3.89
C ARG A 302 -2.60 10.10 -2.70
N ALA A 303 -1.82 9.91 -1.64
CA ALA A 303 -2.32 9.35 -0.40
C ALA A 303 -3.60 10.12 -0.02
N PRO A 304 -4.70 9.43 0.33
CA PRO A 304 -5.90 10.11 0.78
C PRO A 304 -5.50 11.03 1.94
N VAL A 305 -5.87 12.30 1.82
CA VAL A 305 -5.45 13.36 2.77
C VAL A 305 -5.97 13.04 4.19
N ASN A 306 -6.98 12.17 4.29
CA ASN A 306 -7.66 11.76 5.51
C ASN A 306 -7.45 10.29 5.93
N ALA A 307 -6.23 9.75 5.81
CA ALA A 307 -5.90 8.45 6.42
C ALA A 307 -5.33 8.60 7.83
N LYS A 308 -6.01 8.06 8.85
CA LYS A 308 -5.49 7.96 10.21
C LYS A 308 -4.87 6.58 10.43
N MET A 309 -3.69 6.56 11.04
CA MET A 309 -3.06 5.32 11.53
C MET A 309 -3.73 4.93 12.85
N VAL A 310 -4.54 3.86 12.83
CA VAL A 310 -5.22 3.33 14.02
C VAL A 310 -4.46 2.12 14.53
N LYS A 311 -4.21 2.07 15.85
CA LYS A 311 -3.59 0.94 16.52
C LYS A 311 -4.46 -0.31 16.31
N SER A 312 -3.92 -1.31 15.63
CA SER A 312 -4.63 -2.57 15.40
C SER A 312 -4.60 -3.45 16.65
N ARG A 313 -5.50 -4.43 16.68
CA ARG A 313 -5.52 -5.48 17.72
C ARG A 313 -4.35 -6.45 17.59
N TYR A 314 -3.63 -6.42 16.47
CA TYR A 314 -2.53 -7.33 16.18
C TYR A 314 -1.19 -6.64 16.47
N THR A 315 -0.22 -7.43 16.93
CA THR A 315 1.16 -6.97 17.09
C THR A 315 1.91 -7.12 15.76
N THR A 316 2.94 -6.32 15.53
CA THR A 316 3.81 -6.39 14.34
C THR A 316 4.54 -7.74 14.22
N GLY A 317 4.48 -8.56 15.26
CA GLY A 317 5.15 -9.86 15.33
C GLY A 317 6.67 -9.75 15.40
N ALA A 318 7.23 -8.54 15.52
CA ALA A 318 8.67 -8.30 15.50
C ALA A 318 9.39 -9.00 16.66
N ALA A 319 8.91 -8.88 17.89
CA ALA A 319 9.52 -9.54 19.05
C ALA A 319 9.43 -11.08 18.97
N SER A 320 8.29 -11.62 18.49
CA SER A 320 8.16 -13.06 18.26
C SER A 320 9.07 -13.56 17.13
N ARG A 321 9.27 -12.75 16.07
CA ARG A 321 10.17 -13.06 14.95
C ARG A 321 11.62 -13.04 15.40
N SER A 322 12.04 -12.05 16.18
CA SER A 322 13.40 -11.99 16.72
C SER A 322 13.68 -13.07 17.76
N PHE A 323 12.66 -13.51 18.51
CA PHE A 323 12.81 -14.62 19.45
C PHE A 323 12.99 -15.98 18.75
N THR A 324 12.34 -16.16 17.59
CA THR A 324 12.30 -17.45 16.87
C THR A 324 13.28 -17.53 15.70
N SER A 325 13.86 -16.42 15.27
CA SER A 325 14.78 -16.35 14.14
C SER A 325 16.06 -15.63 14.51
N THR A 326 17.20 -16.28 14.25
CA THR A 326 18.55 -15.73 14.44
C THR A 326 18.93 -14.69 13.39
N SER A 327 18.08 -14.44 12.39
CA SER A 327 18.34 -13.46 11.30
C SER A 327 17.73 -12.09 11.55
N TYR A 328 17.00 -11.90 12.67
CA TYR A 328 16.41 -10.61 13.04
C TYR A 328 17.04 -10.09 14.33
N ASP A 329 17.20 -8.77 14.41
CA ASP A 329 17.72 -8.12 15.62
C ASP A 329 16.80 -8.40 16.82
N PRO A 330 17.35 -8.58 18.03
CA PRO A 330 16.57 -8.88 19.22
C PRO A 330 15.66 -7.69 19.58
N VAL A 331 14.38 -7.81 19.25
CA VAL A 331 13.34 -6.86 19.65
C VAL A 331 12.70 -7.36 20.94
N THR A 332 12.78 -6.55 22.00
CA THR A 332 12.26 -6.89 23.34
C THR A 332 10.87 -6.33 23.62
N LYS A 333 10.38 -5.40 22.78
CA LYS A 333 9.08 -4.74 22.92
C LYS A 333 8.12 -5.21 21.82
N ASN A 334 6.92 -5.62 22.21
CA ASN A 334 5.84 -5.91 21.27
C ASN A 334 5.18 -4.61 20.86
N GLU A 335 5.40 -4.19 19.62
CA GLU A 335 4.71 -3.04 19.03
C GLU A 335 3.42 -3.51 18.33
N HIS A 336 2.38 -2.69 18.41
CA HIS A 336 1.14 -2.94 17.68
C HIS A 336 1.28 -2.50 16.24
N GLU A 337 0.71 -3.28 15.32
CA GLU A 337 0.62 -2.88 13.92
C GLU A 337 -0.40 -1.74 13.80
N TYR A 338 -0.08 -0.71 13.02
CA TYR A 338 -0.99 0.40 12.76
C TYR A 338 -1.62 0.24 11.39
N ILE A 339 -2.95 0.22 11.34
CA ILE A 339 -3.72 0.10 10.09
C ILE A 339 -4.18 1.49 9.67
N LYS A 340 -4.03 1.81 8.37
CA LYS A 340 -4.59 3.02 7.78
C LYS A 340 -6.10 2.88 7.67
N VAL A 341 -6.85 3.72 8.39
CA VAL A 341 -8.31 3.80 8.33
C VAL A 341 -8.70 5.19 7.82
N GLU A 342 -9.66 5.25 6.89
CA GLU A 342 -10.23 6.52 6.40
C GLU A 342 -10.96 7.23 7.56
N LYS A 343 -10.68 8.53 7.77
CA LYS A 343 -11.33 9.33 8.83
C LYS A 343 -12.77 9.62 8.39
N ASN A 344 -13.74 9.05 9.11
CA ASN A 344 -15.16 9.37 8.97
C ASN A 344 -15.57 10.36 10.05
N PRO A 345 -15.58 11.67 9.77
CA PRO A 345 -15.99 12.66 10.77
C PRO A 345 -17.48 12.51 11.09
N LYS A 346 -17.83 12.62 12.37
CA LYS A 346 -19.24 12.63 12.80
C LYS A 346 -19.87 14.01 12.70
N LYS A 347 -19.05 15.07 12.68
CA LYS A 347 -19.49 16.47 12.58
C LYS A 347 -19.86 16.81 11.13
N LYS A 348 -20.88 17.65 10.96
CA LYS A 348 -21.27 18.19 9.64
C LYS A 348 -20.34 19.33 9.23
N GLY A 349 -20.14 19.49 7.92
CA GLY A 349 -19.35 20.58 7.35
C GLY A 349 -20.24 21.74 6.91
N TYR A 350 -19.70 22.97 6.90
CA TYR A 350 -20.40 24.15 6.41
C TYR A 350 -19.51 24.94 5.45
N VAL A 351 -20.03 25.21 4.26
CA VAL A 351 -19.34 25.93 3.19
C VAL A 351 -20.26 27.02 2.64
N GLN A 352 -19.70 28.19 2.40
CA GLN A 352 -20.39 29.30 1.73
C GLN A 352 -19.77 29.57 0.37
N LEU A 353 -20.59 29.48 -0.67
CA LEU A 353 -20.24 29.85 -2.03
C LEU A 353 -20.68 31.30 -2.27
N HIS A 354 -19.73 32.19 -2.54
CA HIS A 354 -20.03 33.55 -2.98
C HIS A 354 -20.26 33.53 -4.48
N THR A 355 -21.50 33.75 -4.93
CA THR A 355 -21.85 33.77 -6.35
C THR A 355 -22.19 35.17 -6.82
N THR A 356 -22.27 35.38 -8.14
CA THR A 356 -22.71 36.66 -8.72
C THR A 356 -24.12 37.09 -8.30
N HIS A 357 -24.99 36.14 -7.96
CA HIS A 357 -26.39 36.39 -7.57
C HIS A 357 -26.62 36.30 -6.05
N GLY A 358 -25.55 36.26 -5.26
CA GLY A 358 -25.58 36.22 -3.79
C GLY A 358 -24.89 35.00 -3.20
N ASP A 359 -24.94 34.89 -1.89
CA ASP A 359 -24.24 33.84 -1.15
C ASP A 359 -25.12 32.60 -0.95
N LEU A 360 -24.54 31.42 -1.13
CA LEU A 360 -25.18 30.13 -0.89
C LEU A 360 -24.47 29.42 0.26
N ASN A 361 -25.21 29.15 1.35
CA ASN A 361 -24.69 28.41 2.49
C ASN A 361 -25.11 26.94 2.37
N ILE A 362 -24.12 26.06 2.30
CA ILE A 362 -24.29 24.62 2.09
C ILE A 362 -23.85 23.89 3.36
N GLU A 363 -24.74 23.06 3.88
CA GLU A 363 -24.47 22.06 4.92
C GLU A 363 -24.06 20.74 4.24
N LEU A 364 -22.98 20.13 4.72
CA LEU A 364 -22.39 18.91 4.17
C LEU A 364 -22.53 17.75 5.15
N HIS A 365 -23.07 16.63 4.68
CA HIS A 365 -23.29 15.40 5.44
C HIS A 365 -22.05 14.49 5.45
N CYS A 366 -20.98 14.97 6.09
CA CYS A 366 -19.68 14.30 6.13
C CYS A 366 -19.71 12.95 6.88
N ASP A 367 -20.74 12.74 7.70
CA ASP A 367 -21.01 11.50 8.44
C ASP A 367 -21.50 10.36 7.55
N ILE A 368 -22.26 10.69 6.49
CA ILE A 368 -22.86 9.71 5.58
C ILE A 368 -22.04 9.57 4.29
N THR A 369 -21.54 10.69 3.75
CA THR A 369 -20.79 10.73 2.49
C THR A 369 -19.39 11.33 2.70
N PRO A 370 -18.51 10.62 3.42
CA PRO A 370 -17.22 11.15 3.82
C PRO A 370 -16.30 11.45 2.63
N ARG A 371 -16.32 10.64 1.55
CA ARG A 371 -15.43 10.87 0.41
C ARG A 371 -15.92 12.03 -0.45
N ALA A 372 -17.23 12.11 -0.71
CA ALA A 372 -17.77 13.23 -1.49
C ALA A 372 -17.56 14.57 -0.78
N CYS A 373 -17.79 14.62 0.54
CA CYS A 373 -17.57 15.83 1.35
C CYS A 373 -16.10 16.22 1.45
N GLU A 374 -15.19 15.25 1.64
CA GLU A 374 -13.74 15.52 1.63
C GLU A 374 -13.32 16.15 0.30
N ASN A 375 -13.71 15.52 -0.82
CA ASN A 375 -13.38 16.02 -2.15
C ASN A 375 -13.90 17.45 -2.35
N PHE A 376 -15.13 17.74 -1.92
CA PHE A 376 -15.70 19.08 -2.05
C PHE A 376 -14.95 20.11 -1.21
N ILE A 377 -14.76 19.85 0.10
CA ILE A 377 -14.12 20.81 1.02
C ILE A 377 -12.67 21.08 0.61
N THR A 378 -11.90 20.05 0.27
CA THR A 378 -10.50 20.21 -0.14
C THR A 378 -10.37 20.95 -1.48
N LEU A 379 -11.27 20.73 -2.44
CA LEU A 379 -11.32 21.52 -3.67
C LEU A 379 -11.68 23.00 -3.37
N CYS A 380 -12.57 23.25 -2.41
CA CYS A 380 -12.88 24.60 -1.95
C CYS A 380 -11.67 25.29 -1.31
N GLU A 381 -10.93 24.61 -0.42
CA GLU A 381 -9.72 25.14 0.22
C GLU A 381 -8.60 25.44 -0.77
N ASN A 382 -8.44 24.58 -1.78
CA ASN A 382 -7.49 24.80 -2.89
C ASN A 382 -7.91 25.94 -3.82
N GLY A 383 -9.09 26.54 -3.62
CA GLY A 383 -9.63 27.58 -4.49
C GLY A 383 -10.01 27.09 -5.89
N TYR A 384 -10.23 25.78 -6.07
CA TYR A 384 -10.51 25.16 -7.37
C TYR A 384 -11.80 25.70 -8.02
N TYR A 385 -12.78 26.08 -7.19
CA TYR A 385 -14.06 26.61 -7.66
C TYR A 385 -14.07 28.13 -7.86
N ASN A 386 -12.96 28.82 -7.60
CA ASN A 386 -12.91 30.28 -7.77
C ASN A 386 -12.93 30.65 -9.25
N GLY A 387 -13.92 31.46 -9.66
CA GLY A 387 -14.17 31.83 -11.05
C GLY A 387 -14.91 30.78 -11.87
N VAL A 388 -15.36 29.67 -11.28
CA VAL A 388 -16.05 28.59 -12.01
C VAL A 388 -17.50 28.98 -12.29
N ALA A 389 -17.92 28.85 -13.55
CA ALA A 389 -19.28 29.12 -14.00
C ALA A 389 -20.21 27.89 -13.88
N PHE A 390 -21.50 28.16 -13.66
CA PHE A 390 -22.56 27.18 -13.81
C PHE A 390 -22.92 27.05 -15.30
N HIS A 391 -22.42 26.01 -15.93
CA HIS A 391 -22.53 25.81 -17.38
C HIS A 391 -23.86 25.17 -17.81
N ARG A 392 -24.72 24.75 -16.88
CA ARG A 392 -26.02 24.16 -17.20
C ARG A 392 -27.06 24.51 -16.13
N SER A 393 -28.20 25.03 -16.55
CA SER A 393 -29.33 25.38 -15.67
C SER A 393 -30.65 24.97 -16.34
N ILE A 394 -31.44 24.15 -15.66
CA ILE A 394 -32.76 23.72 -16.11
C ILE A 394 -33.79 24.17 -15.08
N ARG A 395 -34.68 25.07 -15.49
CA ARG A 395 -35.76 25.60 -14.65
C ARG A 395 -36.62 24.47 -14.07
N ASN A 396 -37.02 24.60 -12.80
CA ASN A 396 -37.76 23.58 -12.06
C ASN A 396 -37.08 22.22 -11.93
N PHE A 397 -35.80 22.09 -12.29
CA PHE A 397 -35.05 20.85 -12.16
C PHE A 397 -33.76 21.06 -11.37
N MET A 398 -32.71 21.56 -12.00
CA MET A 398 -31.38 21.64 -11.37
C MET A 398 -30.46 22.65 -12.05
N ILE A 399 -29.45 23.08 -11.32
CA ILE A 399 -28.32 23.87 -11.82
C ILE A 399 -27.02 23.13 -11.54
N GLN A 400 -26.17 23.00 -12.55
CA GLN A 400 -24.93 22.21 -12.53
C GLN A 400 -23.71 23.10 -12.75
N GLY A 401 -22.67 22.83 -11.95
CA GLY A 401 -21.41 23.56 -11.96
C GLY A 401 -20.24 22.66 -11.55
N GLY A 402 -19.11 23.28 -11.18
CA GLY A 402 -17.93 22.57 -10.71
C GLY A 402 -17.01 22.02 -11.81
N ASP A 403 -17.15 22.51 -13.05
CA ASP A 403 -16.22 22.26 -14.16
C ASP A 403 -15.41 23.54 -14.46
N PRO A 404 -14.10 23.59 -14.13
CA PRO A 404 -13.26 24.75 -14.43
C PRO A 404 -13.11 25.08 -15.91
N THR A 405 -13.36 24.10 -16.79
CA THR A 405 -13.29 24.31 -18.24
C THR A 405 -14.56 24.96 -18.79
N GLY A 406 -15.67 24.96 -18.03
CA GLY A 406 -16.97 25.46 -18.44
C GLY A 406 -17.63 24.67 -19.59
N THR A 407 -17.04 23.55 -20.02
CA THR A 407 -17.55 22.76 -21.15
C THR A 407 -18.67 21.79 -20.76
N GLY A 408 -18.72 21.40 -19.48
CA GLY A 408 -19.61 20.41 -18.90
C GLY A 408 -19.06 18.98 -18.94
N ARG A 409 -17.87 18.77 -19.49
CA ARG A 409 -17.20 17.46 -19.57
C ARG A 409 -15.91 17.39 -18.76
N GLY A 410 -15.45 18.51 -18.20
CA GLY A 410 -14.23 18.59 -17.42
C GLY A 410 -14.44 18.36 -15.93
N GLY A 411 -13.40 18.58 -15.14
CA GLY A 411 -13.46 18.43 -13.69
C GLY A 411 -12.82 17.13 -13.21
N GLU A 412 -11.93 17.26 -12.24
CA GLU A 412 -11.16 16.15 -11.67
C GLU A 412 -11.33 16.15 -10.15
N SER A 413 -11.35 14.96 -9.56
CA SER A 413 -11.34 14.83 -8.09
C SER A 413 -9.96 15.19 -7.52
N ILE A 414 -9.86 15.38 -6.21
CA ILE A 414 -8.57 15.60 -5.54
C ILE A 414 -7.56 14.46 -5.75
N TRP A 415 -8.06 13.25 -5.98
CA TRP A 415 -7.26 12.04 -6.19
C TRP A 415 -6.82 11.86 -7.65
N GLY A 416 -7.27 12.73 -8.57
CA GLY A 416 -7.00 12.64 -10.01
C GLY A 416 -7.76 11.51 -10.72
N LYS A 417 -8.48 10.65 -9.98
CA LYS A 417 -9.32 9.56 -10.52
C LYS A 417 -10.76 9.70 -10.06
N PRO A 418 -11.76 9.24 -10.85
CA PRO A 418 -13.13 9.22 -10.39
C PRO A 418 -13.30 8.35 -9.13
N PHE A 419 -14.23 8.72 -8.25
CA PHE A 419 -14.47 8.01 -6.99
C PHE A 419 -15.88 7.40 -6.90
N LYS A 420 -16.00 6.40 -6.01
CA LYS A 420 -17.21 5.59 -5.81
C LYS A 420 -18.43 6.41 -5.37
N ASP A 421 -19.61 6.03 -5.83
CA ASP A 421 -20.87 6.59 -5.31
C ASP A 421 -21.12 6.17 -3.85
N GLU A 422 -21.65 7.10 -3.04
CA GLU A 422 -21.98 6.91 -1.63
C GLU A 422 -23.49 7.08 -1.43
N LEU A 423 -24.26 6.08 -1.86
CA LEU A 423 -25.72 6.14 -1.87
C LEU A 423 -26.28 5.69 -0.51
N ASN A 424 -27.10 6.52 0.13
CA ASN A 424 -27.76 6.18 1.39
C ASN A 424 -29.27 6.47 1.31
N SER A 425 -30.09 5.57 1.85
CA SER A 425 -31.55 5.73 1.89
C SER A 425 -32.02 6.95 2.70
N LYS A 426 -31.18 7.48 3.61
CA LYS A 426 -31.47 8.70 4.37
C LYS A 426 -31.37 9.97 3.54
N LEU A 427 -30.52 9.97 2.51
CA LEU A 427 -30.25 11.13 1.68
C LEU A 427 -30.93 10.93 0.32
N LEU A 428 -32.13 11.49 0.20
CA LEU A 428 -32.94 11.43 -1.02
C LEU A 428 -32.99 12.81 -1.67
N HIS A 429 -33.24 12.86 -2.98
CA HIS A 429 -33.44 14.08 -3.75
C HIS A 429 -34.84 14.67 -3.51
N SER A 430 -35.21 14.81 -2.24
CA SER A 430 -36.51 15.29 -1.80
C SER A 430 -36.37 16.69 -1.22
N GLY A 431 -36.66 17.69 -2.04
CA GLY A 431 -36.69 19.09 -1.64
C GLY A 431 -35.93 19.99 -2.60
N ARG A 432 -36.08 21.29 -2.41
CA ARG A 432 -35.27 22.32 -3.07
C ARG A 432 -33.97 22.52 -2.29
N GLY A 433 -32.88 22.75 -3.00
CA GLY A 433 -31.58 23.05 -2.41
C GLY A 433 -30.74 21.82 -2.06
N ILE A 434 -31.15 20.61 -2.46
CA ILE A 434 -30.30 19.42 -2.28
C ILE A 434 -29.10 19.51 -3.22
N VAL A 435 -27.90 19.22 -2.69
CA VAL A 435 -26.62 19.27 -3.42
C VAL A 435 -26.12 17.84 -3.64
N SER A 436 -25.75 17.53 -4.88
CA SER A 436 -25.38 16.17 -5.28
C SER A 436 -24.28 16.16 -6.34
N MET A 437 -23.49 15.09 -6.37
CA MET A 437 -22.40 14.93 -7.34
C MET A 437 -22.96 14.58 -8.72
N ALA A 438 -22.45 15.26 -9.75
CA ALA A 438 -22.70 14.87 -11.13
C ALA A 438 -21.77 13.70 -11.51
N ASN A 439 -22.31 12.72 -12.24
CA ASN A 439 -21.57 11.57 -12.71
C ASN A 439 -21.98 11.23 -14.16
N SER A 440 -21.16 10.44 -14.84
CA SER A 440 -21.40 9.95 -16.21
C SER A 440 -21.72 8.44 -16.24
N GLY A 441 -22.07 7.88 -15.09
CA GLY A 441 -22.25 6.45 -14.86
C GLY A 441 -21.88 6.06 -13.43
N PRO A 442 -22.11 4.80 -13.03
CA PRO A 442 -21.79 4.33 -11.68
C PRO A 442 -20.31 4.54 -11.34
N HIS A 443 -20.04 5.06 -10.15
CA HIS A 443 -18.71 5.27 -9.57
C HIS A 443 -17.79 6.22 -10.36
N THR A 444 -18.36 7.21 -11.05
CA THR A 444 -17.61 8.19 -11.87
C THR A 444 -17.67 9.63 -11.33
N ASN A 445 -17.69 9.80 -10.01
CA ASN A 445 -17.74 11.15 -9.41
C ASN A 445 -16.40 11.88 -9.59
N GLY A 446 -16.47 13.16 -9.95
CA GLY A 446 -15.30 14.06 -10.13
C GLY A 446 -15.39 15.31 -9.25
N SER A 447 -15.29 16.50 -9.85
CA SER A 447 -15.53 17.79 -9.16
C SER A 447 -16.91 18.40 -9.46
N GLN A 448 -17.61 17.90 -10.47
CA GLN A 448 -18.88 18.48 -10.87
C GLN A 448 -19.99 18.16 -9.87
N PHE A 449 -20.81 19.16 -9.56
CA PHE A 449 -21.95 19.02 -8.66
C PHE A 449 -23.15 19.79 -9.20
N PHE A 450 -24.34 19.43 -8.74
CA PHE A 450 -25.57 20.14 -9.07
C PHE A 450 -26.40 20.42 -7.82
N ILE A 451 -27.21 21.48 -7.89
CA ILE A 451 -28.15 21.90 -6.86
C ILE A 451 -29.56 21.80 -7.44
N LEU A 452 -30.47 21.15 -6.71
CA LEU A 452 -31.85 20.97 -7.14
C LEU A 452 -32.71 22.20 -6.89
N TYR A 453 -33.51 22.58 -7.90
CA TYR A 453 -34.58 23.58 -7.74
C TYR A 453 -35.89 22.97 -7.23
N LYS A 454 -36.11 21.68 -7.51
CA LYS A 454 -37.29 20.91 -7.13
C LYS A 454 -36.88 19.47 -6.78
N SER A 455 -37.74 18.77 -6.03
CA SER A 455 -37.56 17.34 -5.76
C SER A 455 -37.48 16.52 -7.05
N ALA A 456 -36.53 15.60 -7.11
CA ALA A 456 -36.21 14.80 -8.28
C ALA A 456 -36.02 13.32 -7.91
N ASN A 457 -37.12 12.61 -7.67
CA ASN A 457 -37.07 11.21 -7.21
C ASN A 457 -36.39 10.24 -8.18
N HIS A 458 -36.31 10.57 -9.47
CA HIS A 458 -35.69 9.72 -10.51
C HIS A 458 -34.15 9.70 -10.45
N LEU A 459 -33.54 10.61 -9.67
CA LEU A 459 -32.10 10.69 -9.41
C LEU A 459 -31.67 9.91 -8.16
N ASN A 460 -32.65 9.45 -7.36
CA ASN A 460 -32.38 8.64 -6.17
C ASN A 460 -31.59 7.38 -6.55
N PHE A 461 -30.58 7.05 -5.74
CA PHE A 461 -29.68 5.92 -5.95
C PHE A 461 -28.87 5.96 -7.26
N LYS A 462 -28.81 7.11 -7.95
CA LYS A 462 -27.94 7.31 -9.12
C LYS A 462 -26.84 8.33 -8.85
N HIS A 463 -27.16 9.37 -8.09
CA HIS A 463 -26.23 10.44 -7.73
C HIS A 463 -26.02 10.47 -6.22
N THR A 464 -24.78 10.73 -5.82
CA THR A 464 -24.41 10.85 -4.42
C THR A 464 -24.87 12.20 -3.88
N VAL A 465 -25.85 12.19 -2.99
CA VAL A 465 -26.29 13.38 -2.25
C VAL A 465 -25.33 13.58 -1.09
N PHE A 466 -24.65 14.73 -1.03
CA PHE A 466 -23.64 14.99 0.00
C PHE A 466 -23.91 16.25 0.82
N GLY A 467 -24.94 17.04 0.49
CA GLY A 467 -25.29 18.23 1.24
C GLY A 467 -26.62 18.86 0.86
N GLY A 468 -26.94 19.96 1.54
CA GLY A 468 -28.14 20.75 1.31
C GLY A 468 -27.90 22.23 1.55
N VAL A 469 -28.56 23.08 0.77
CA VAL A 469 -28.52 24.54 0.91
C VAL A 469 -29.42 24.93 2.08
N VAL A 470 -28.81 25.47 3.14
CA VAL A 470 -29.51 25.90 4.37
C VAL A 470 -29.78 27.40 4.37
N GLY A 471 -28.97 28.18 3.64
CA GLY A 471 -29.13 29.62 3.49
C GLY A 471 -28.85 30.07 2.06
N GLY A 472 -29.48 31.17 1.64
CA GLY A 472 -29.33 31.67 0.26
C GLY A 472 -30.36 31.14 -0.74
N LEU A 473 -31.49 30.59 -0.28
CA LEU A 473 -32.58 30.13 -1.16
C LEU A 473 -33.11 31.25 -2.08
N THR A 474 -33.02 32.52 -1.66
CA THR A 474 -33.35 33.69 -2.47
C THR A 474 -32.38 33.87 -3.64
N ALA A 475 -31.08 33.69 -3.42
CA ALA A 475 -30.06 33.69 -4.48
C ALA A 475 -30.31 32.52 -5.45
N LEU A 476 -30.60 31.32 -4.92
CA LEU A 476 -30.94 30.16 -5.74
C LEU A 476 -32.20 30.41 -6.61
N ALA A 477 -33.20 31.11 -6.07
CA ALA A 477 -34.39 31.52 -6.83
C ALA A 477 -34.10 32.63 -7.86
N ALA A 478 -33.13 33.50 -7.62
CA ALA A 478 -32.68 34.49 -8.61
C ALA A 478 -31.93 33.80 -9.76
N MET A 479 -31.04 32.86 -9.46
CA MET A 479 -30.32 32.04 -10.45
C MET A 479 -31.27 31.25 -11.36
N GLU A 480 -32.38 30.75 -10.83
CA GLU A 480 -33.39 30.01 -11.60
C GLU A 480 -34.14 30.89 -12.62
N LYS A 481 -34.30 32.19 -12.33
CA LYS A 481 -35.01 33.12 -13.21
C LYS A 481 -34.20 33.52 -14.44
N VAL A 482 -32.89 33.32 -14.42
CA VAL A 482 -32.01 33.63 -15.55
C VAL A 482 -32.49 32.88 -16.80
N PRO A 483 -32.59 33.54 -17.97
CA PRO A 483 -32.95 32.88 -19.21
C PRO A 483 -31.80 32.01 -19.71
N VAL A 484 -32.14 30.88 -20.31
CA VAL A 484 -31.18 29.86 -20.78
C VAL A 484 -31.29 29.70 -22.30
N ASP A 485 -30.17 29.35 -22.91
CA ASP A 485 -30.04 29.01 -24.33
C ASP A 485 -30.55 27.58 -24.61
N ASP A 486 -30.64 27.20 -25.88
CA ASP A 486 -31.07 25.86 -26.34
C ASP A 486 -30.19 24.73 -25.80
N ASN A 487 -28.95 25.03 -25.39
CA ASN A 487 -28.01 24.09 -24.76
C ASN A 487 -28.09 24.07 -23.22
N ASP A 488 -29.19 24.54 -22.63
CA ASP A 488 -29.39 24.70 -21.18
C ASP A 488 -28.35 25.64 -20.52
N ARG A 489 -27.64 26.47 -21.29
CA ARG A 489 -26.61 27.39 -20.79
C ARG A 489 -27.24 28.72 -20.38
N PRO A 490 -26.98 29.25 -19.16
CA PRO A 490 -27.43 30.58 -18.77
C PRO A 490 -26.90 31.66 -19.72
N LEU A 491 -27.79 32.55 -20.18
CA LEU A 491 -27.40 33.71 -21.01
C LEU A 491 -26.59 34.74 -20.20
N GLU A 492 -26.97 34.93 -18.94
CA GLU A 492 -26.17 35.67 -17.97
C GLU A 492 -25.25 34.70 -17.24
N GLU A 493 -23.95 34.97 -17.26
CA GLU A 493 -22.96 34.09 -16.66
C GLU A 493 -23.08 34.08 -15.13
N ILE A 494 -23.54 32.95 -14.60
CA ILE A 494 -23.59 32.68 -13.17
C ILE A 494 -22.26 32.02 -12.79
N LYS A 495 -21.44 32.70 -11.96
CA LYS A 495 -20.14 32.17 -11.52
C LYS A 495 -19.95 32.25 -10.01
N ILE A 496 -19.10 31.37 -9.52
CA ILE A 496 -18.62 31.34 -8.14
C ILE A 496 -17.42 32.29 -8.07
N THR A 497 -17.52 33.38 -7.32
CA THR A 497 -16.45 34.37 -7.14
C THR A 497 -15.39 33.83 -6.19
N SER A 498 -15.82 33.33 -5.03
CA SER A 498 -14.96 32.77 -4.00
C SER A 498 -15.72 31.76 -3.16
N VAL A 499 -14.99 30.91 -2.45
CA VAL A 499 -15.54 29.96 -1.51
C VAL A 499 -14.94 30.17 -0.13
N THR A 500 -15.77 30.15 0.90
CA THR A 500 -15.34 30.22 2.30
C THR A 500 -15.82 28.98 3.04
N VAL A 501 -14.88 28.23 3.61
CA VAL A 501 -15.17 27.06 4.44
C VAL A 501 -15.30 27.53 5.89
N PHE A 502 -16.48 27.39 6.48
CA PHE A 502 -16.74 27.81 7.86
C PHE A 502 -16.36 26.72 8.87
N VAL A 503 -16.71 25.48 8.56
CA VAL A 503 -16.45 24.33 9.42
C VAL A 503 -15.88 23.22 8.55
N ASN A 504 -14.61 22.90 8.78
CA ASN A 504 -13.96 21.76 8.17
C ASN A 504 -13.85 20.63 9.23
N PRO A 505 -14.69 19.59 9.16
CA PRO A 505 -14.67 18.51 10.14
C PRO A 505 -13.49 17.54 9.96
N TYR A 506 -12.70 17.70 8.90
CA TYR A 506 -11.54 16.84 8.63
C TYR A 506 -10.25 17.35 9.26
N SER A 507 -10.04 18.67 9.31
CA SER A 507 -8.85 19.29 9.91
C SER A 507 -8.91 19.38 11.43
N GLU A 508 -10.11 19.55 12.00
CA GLU A 508 -10.27 19.55 13.45
C GLU A 508 -10.19 18.13 14.02
N PRO A 509 -9.34 17.86 15.02
CA PRO A 509 -9.40 16.61 15.77
C PRO A 509 -10.74 16.54 16.51
N ASP A 510 -11.36 15.36 16.48
CA ASP A 510 -12.58 15.16 17.28
C ASP A 510 -12.18 15.25 18.76
N GLU A 511 -12.91 16.04 19.56
CA GLU A 511 -12.66 16.21 21.00
C GLU A 511 -12.64 14.85 21.75
N GLU A 512 -13.37 13.85 21.24
CA GLU A 512 -13.35 12.47 21.71
C GLU A 512 -11.97 11.81 21.53
N GLU A 513 -11.26 12.10 20.43
CA GLU A 513 -9.92 11.57 20.17
C GLU A 513 -8.86 12.24 21.02
N GLU A 514 -8.97 13.56 21.24
CA GLU A 514 -8.07 14.26 22.16
C GLU A 514 -8.24 13.76 23.59
N ASN A 515 -9.47 13.52 24.04
CA ASN A 515 -9.73 12.97 25.37
C ASN A 515 -9.21 11.54 25.49
N LYS A 516 -9.41 10.67 24.49
CA LYS A 516 -8.84 9.32 24.48
C LYS A 516 -7.31 9.32 24.53
N GLN A 517 -6.66 10.21 23.78
CA GLN A 517 -5.20 10.33 23.82
C GLN A 517 -4.69 10.83 25.18
N LYS A 518 -5.44 11.71 25.85
CA LYS A 518 -5.13 12.14 27.22
C LYS A 518 -5.33 11.00 28.21
N ASP A 519 -6.40 10.23 28.08
CA ASP A 519 -6.67 9.07 28.94
C ASP A 519 -5.61 7.97 28.74
N GLU A 520 -5.22 7.66 27.50
CA GLU A 520 -4.14 6.71 27.19
C GLU A 520 -2.79 7.16 27.76
N LYS A 521 -2.44 8.45 27.65
CA LYS A 521 -1.22 9.00 28.26
C LYS A 521 -1.25 8.91 29.79
N ASN A 522 -2.38 9.25 30.41
CA ASN A 522 -2.53 9.15 31.86
C ASN A 522 -2.34 7.69 32.34
N VAL A 523 -2.87 6.71 31.61
CA VAL A 523 -2.69 5.28 31.93
C VAL A 523 -1.24 4.82 31.74
N GLU A 524 -0.56 5.26 30.66
CA GLU A 524 0.86 4.96 30.43
C GLU A 524 1.76 5.58 31.51
N ASP A 525 1.48 6.82 31.93
CA ASP A 525 2.20 7.51 33.00
C ASP A 525 1.97 6.81 34.35
N GLU A 526 0.74 6.39 34.67
CA GLU A 526 0.42 5.60 35.87
C GLU A 526 1.12 4.22 35.89
N GLU A 527 1.21 3.53 34.74
CA GLU A 527 1.96 2.26 34.65
C GLU A 527 3.47 2.47 34.83
N ASN A 528 4.04 3.52 34.21
CA ASN A 528 5.45 3.85 34.35
C ASN A 528 5.81 4.24 35.80
N ASP A 529 4.95 4.99 36.48
CA ASP A 529 5.11 5.35 37.90
C ASP A 529 5.05 4.11 38.80
N LYS A 530 4.17 3.15 38.49
CA LYS A 530 4.05 1.88 39.23
C LYS A 530 5.28 0.98 39.03
N VAL A 531 5.84 0.94 37.83
CA VAL A 531 7.10 0.24 37.52
C VAL A 531 8.30 0.93 38.19
N GLY A 532 8.32 2.26 38.21
CA GLY A 532 9.34 3.05 38.90
C GLY A 532 9.31 2.87 40.43
N SER A 533 8.11 2.79 41.02
CA SER A 533 7.92 2.52 42.45
C SER A 533 8.42 1.13 42.84
N TRP A 534 8.18 0.11 42.00
CA TRP A 534 8.69 -1.25 42.20
C TRP A 534 10.22 -1.35 42.17
N TYR A 535 10.89 -0.62 41.27
CA TYR A 535 12.35 -0.63 41.16
C TYR A 535 13.05 0.20 42.24
N SER A 536 12.37 1.19 42.81
CA SER A 536 12.95 2.13 43.78
C SER A 536 12.89 1.62 45.22
N ASN A 537 12.08 0.61 45.54
CA ASN A 537 12.01 0.04 46.89
C ASN A 537 11.58 -1.44 46.91
N PRO A 538 12.49 -2.41 46.76
CA PRO A 538 12.15 -3.83 46.87
C PRO A 538 11.98 -4.32 48.32
N GLY A 539 11.85 -3.41 49.30
CA GLY A 539 11.99 -3.73 50.73
C GLY A 539 10.97 -3.12 51.70
N THR A 540 9.99 -2.33 51.25
CA THR A 540 8.99 -1.74 52.16
C THR A 540 7.57 -1.85 51.59
N GLY A 541 7.06 -3.08 51.57
CA GLY A 541 5.62 -3.30 51.54
C GLY A 541 5.04 -2.77 52.85
N VAL A 542 4.22 -1.73 52.75
CA VAL A 542 3.41 -1.17 53.83
C VAL A 542 2.53 -2.30 54.40
N ALA A 543 2.56 -2.42 55.72
CA ALA A 543 1.76 -3.36 56.48
C ALA A 543 0.26 -3.05 56.33
N GLU A 544 -0.45 -3.93 55.63
CA GLU A 544 -1.88 -4.16 55.86
C GLU A 544 -2.11 -5.62 56.23
N ASN A 545 -2.86 -5.83 57.30
CA ASN A 545 -3.15 -7.10 57.92
C ASN A 545 -3.82 -8.09 56.94
N GLY A 546 -3.21 -9.26 56.74
CA GLY A 546 -3.82 -10.39 56.04
C GLY A 546 -2.91 -11.61 56.00
N ALA A 547 -3.34 -12.70 56.61
CA ALA A 547 -2.55 -13.89 56.90
C ALA A 547 -2.12 -14.72 55.67
N ALA A 548 -0.92 -15.34 55.79
CA ALA A 548 -0.42 -16.61 55.21
C ALA A 548 -0.54 -16.82 53.67
N GLY A 549 0.48 -17.23 52.91
CA GLY A 549 1.76 -17.85 53.17
C GLY A 549 2.08 -18.80 52.00
N GLY A 550 3.35 -18.92 51.57
CA GLY A 550 3.79 -20.00 50.67
C GLY A 550 4.79 -19.65 49.56
N GLY A 551 5.97 -19.14 49.93
CA GLY A 551 7.08 -18.94 48.98
C GLY A 551 7.81 -20.24 48.63
N VAL A 552 8.23 -20.36 47.36
CA VAL A 552 9.20 -21.36 46.88
C VAL A 552 10.33 -20.62 46.18
N GLY A 553 11.54 -20.66 46.74
CA GLY A 553 12.71 -20.01 46.13
C GLY A 553 13.98 -20.07 46.95
N LYS A 554 14.17 -21.13 47.76
CA LYS A 554 15.32 -21.35 48.65
C LYS A 554 16.48 -22.07 47.95
N TYR A 555 16.87 -21.71 46.74
CA TYR A 555 18.04 -22.33 46.10
C TYR A 555 18.78 -21.35 45.19
N LEU A 556 19.60 -20.49 45.77
CA LEU A 556 20.78 -19.88 45.13
C LEU A 556 21.62 -19.21 46.23
N LYS A 557 22.55 -19.97 46.82
CA LYS A 557 23.60 -19.40 47.68
C LYS A 557 24.78 -18.99 46.77
N ALA A 558 24.93 -17.69 46.53
CA ALA A 558 26.18 -17.14 46.03
C ALA A 558 27.19 -17.07 47.20
N ARG A 559 28.32 -17.78 47.05
CA ARG A 559 29.50 -17.69 47.89
C ARG A 559 30.06 -16.26 47.79
N ASN A 560 30.22 -15.58 48.92
CA ASN A 560 31.12 -14.42 49.00
C ASN A 560 32.19 -14.67 50.06
N THR A 561 33.41 -14.31 49.67
CA THR A 561 34.69 -14.57 50.31
C THR A 561 34.89 -13.82 51.62
N GLN A 562 35.69 -14.44 52.49
CA GLN A 562 36.02 -14.06 53.86
C GLN A 562 36.73 -12.70 53.99
N SER A 563 36.44 -12.00 55.08
CA SER A 563 37.48 -11.42 55.95
C SER A 563 37.08 -11.63 57.42
N LYS A 564 38.04 -12.09 58.21
CA LYS A 564 37.93 -12.50 59.63
C LYS A 564 38.64 -11.43 60.53
N PRO A 565 38.66 -11.54 61.87
CA PRO A 565 38.21 -10.52 62.83
C PRO A 565 39.42 -10.05 63.70
N PRO A 566 39.32 -9.55 64.96
CA PRO A 566 38.87 -10.28 66.18
C PRO A 566 38.08 -9.32 67.14
N ALA A 567 37.65 -9.61 68.38
CA ALA A 567 38.07 -10.52 69.43
C ALA A 567 36.91 -10.65 70.47
N VAL A 568 36.61 -11.86 70.98
CA VAL A 568 36.76 -12.36 72.39
C VAL A 568 35.80 -11.70 73.40
N ASP A 569 34.99 -12.45 74.17
CA ASP A 569 35.49 -13.35 75.21
C ASP A 569 34.57 -14.54 75.56
N ALA A 570 35.24 -15.57 76.10
CA ALA A 570 34.72 -16.83 76.62
C ALA A 570 34.02 -16.63 78.00
N SER A 571 33.16 -17.51 78.52
CA SER A 571 33.48 -18.91 78.85
C SER A 571 32.32 -19.61 79.59
N LEU A 572 32.22 -20.93 79.38
CA LEU A 572 31.82 -22.04 80.30
C LEU A 572 30.45 -21.97 81.02
N GLY A 573 29.58 -22.98 81.08
CA GLY A 573 29.60 -24.40 80.68
C GLY A 573 28.59 -25.20 81.54
N ALA A 574 27.98 -26.23 80.94
CA ALA A 574 27.45 -27.47 81.54
C ALA A 574 25.94 -27.66 81.91
N THR A 575 25.40 -28.78 81.39
CA THR A 575 24.47 -29.80 81.98
C THR A 575 22.99 -29.42 82.26
N THR A 576 21.92 -30.22 82.05
CA THR A 576 21.56 -31.49 81.37
C THR A 576 20.05 -31.76 81.61
N SER A 577 19.34 -32.39 80.66
CA SER A 577 18.14 -33.26 80.83
C SER A 577 16.83 -32.58 81.33
N THR A 578 15.57 -33.00 81.12
CA THR A 578 14.81 -34.12 80.52
C THR A 578 13.33 -33.63 80.47
N LYS A 579 12.34 -34.14 79.73
CA LYS A 579 11.69 -35.47 79.80
C LYS A 579 10.53 -35.52 78.79
N LYS A 580 10.20 -36.73 78.32
CA LYS A 580 9.12 -37.11 77.38
C LYS A 580 8.22 -38.18 78.04
N ARG A 581 7.00 -38.35 77.50
CA ARG A 581 6.02 -39.50 77.55
C ARG A 581 4.70 -39.14 78.27
N THR A 582 3.48 -39.56 77.88
CA THR A 582 2.87 -40.64 77.03
C THR A 582 1.38 -40.24 76.82
N ALA A 583 0.71 -40.33 75.66
CA ALA A 583 0.07 -41.46 74.92
C ALA A 583 -1.19 -42.13 75.56
N ALA A 584 -2.35 -42.04 74.85
CA ALA A 584 -3.52 -42.96 74.72
C ALA A 584 -4.73 -42.15 74.17
N GLY A 585 -5.63 -42.57 73.27
CA GLY A 585 -5.87 -43.78 72.49
C GLY A 585 -7.28 -43.69 71.82
N GLU A 586 -7.39 -44.20 70.58
CA GLU A 586 -8.56 -44.79 69.86
C GLU A 586 -9.90 -44.04 69.67
N PHE A 587 -10.78 -44.29 68.69
CA PHE A 587 -10.82 -44.83 67.30
C PHE A 587 -12.32 -44.73 66.88
N LYS A 588 -12.66 -44.41 65.63
CA LYS A 588 -13.74 -45.10 64.87
C LYS A 588 -13.77 -44.70 63.39
N ASP A 589 -14.05 -45.73 62.63
CA ASP A 589 -13.94 -45.98 61.19
C ASP A 589 -15.09 -45.36 60.37
N PHE A 590 -14.83 -45.01 59.11
CA PHE A 590 -15.83 -44.74 58.08
C PHE A 590 -15.27 -45.19 56.72
N SER A 591 -15.14 -46.51 56.59
CA SER A 591 -14.94 -47.15 55.30
C SER A 591 -16.19 -46.98 54.42
N SER A 592 -15.99 -46.45 53.22
CA SER A 592 -16.90 -46.33 52.06
C SER A 592 -18.00 -45.25 52.05
N TRP A 593 -17.64 -44.06 51.55
CA TRP A 593 -18.35 -43.40 50.43
C TRP A 593 -17.31 -42.77 49.50
#